data_AF-A0A925B386-F1
#
_entry.id   AF-A0A925B386-F1
#
_cell.length_a   1.000
_cell.length_b   1.000
_cell.length_c   1.000
_cell.angle_alpha   90.00
_cell.angle_beta   90.00
_cell.angle_gamma   90.00
#
_symmetry.space_group_name_H-M   'P 1'
#
loop_
_entity.id
_entity.type
_entity.pdbx_description
1 polymer ?
#
loop_
_entity_poly.entity_id
_entity_poly.type
_entity_poly.pdbx_seq_one_letter_code
_entity_poly.pdbx_strand_id
1 'polypeptide(L)'
;MLSGLGGIIFLVGSIWLIVLSFQIAGGTLAKILWAVANFLFNPLAGIVFYFVNKAGFVPMILTIVGSLLMGFGLTQSVGDVAP
;
A
#
# COMPACT_ATOMS: atom_id res chain seq x y z
N MET A 1 -6.75 18.09 3.50
CA MET A 1 -5.26 17.93 3.55
C MET A 1 -4.84 16.54 4.04
N LEU A 2 -5.42 16.01 5.12
CA LEU A 2 -5.03 14.70 5.66
C LEU A 2 -5.23 13.53 4.68
N SER A 3 -6.35 13.52 3.94
CA SER A 3 -6.61 12.49 2.93
C SER A 3 -5.59 12.49 1.79
N GLY A 4 -5.20 13.68 1.32
CA GLY A 4 -4.17 13.85 0.29
C GLY A 4 -2.79 13.40 0.76
N LEU A 5 -2.40 13.72 2.01
CA LEU A 5 -1.16 13.24 2.60
C LEU A 5 -1.15 11.71 2.74
N GLY A 6 -2.27 11.14 3.21
CA GLY A 6 -2.47 9.69 3.29
C GLY A 6 -2.33 9.02 1.92
N GLY A 7 -2.93 9.61 0.88
CA GLY A 7 -2.81 9.14 -0.50
C GLY A 7 -1.38 9.13 -1.03
N ILE A 8 -0.58 10.17 -0.76
CA ILE A 8 0.84 10.22 -1.17
C ILE A 8 1.65 9.14 -0.44
N ILE A 9 1.48 9.00 0.87
CA ILE A 9 2.17 7.98 1.66
C ILE A 9 1.82 6.57 1.16
N PHE A 10 0.53 6.33 0.89
CA PHE A 10 0.05 5.07 0.32
C PHE A 10 0.66 4.79 -1.05
N LEU A 11 0.72 5.79 -1.93
CA LEU A 11 1.29 5.67 -3.27
C LEU A 11 2.77 5.32 -3.22
N VAL A 12 3.55 6.01 -2.38
CA VAL A 12 4.98 5.76 -2.19
C VAL A 12 5.22 4.35 -1.68
N GLY A 13 4.46 3.92 -0.65
CA GLY A 13 4.53 2.55 -0.14
C GLY A 13 4.17 1.50 -1.20
N SER A 14 3.14 1.77 -2.00
CA SER A 14 2.68 0.86 -3.05
C SER A 14 3.69 0.70 -4.18
N ILE A 15 4.25 1.81 -4.68
CA ILE A 15 5.30 1.80 -5.71
C ILE A 15 6.53 1.06 -5.19
N TRP A 16 6.91 1.29 -3.93
CA TRP A 16 8.03 0.59 -3.33
C TRP A 16 7.78 -0.92 -3.26
N LEU A 17 6.62 -1.39 -2.81
CA LEU A 17 6.27 -2.81 -2.82
C LEU A 17 6.32 -3.42 -4.23
N ILE A 18 5.89 -2.69 -5.26
CA ILE A 18 5.98 -3.11 -6.66
C ILE A 18 7.45 -3.28 -7.07
N VAL A 19 8.31 -2.29 -6.79
CA VAL A 19 9.75 -2.36 -7.07
C VAL A 19 10.38 -3.55 -6.33
N LEU A 20 10.03 -3.73 -5.05
CA LEU A 20 10.50 -4.85 -4.24
C LEU A 20 10.07 -6.20 -4.83
N SER A 21 8.87 -6.27 -5.39
CA SER A 21 8.36 -7.48 -6.07
C SER A 21 9.28 -7.89 -7.23
N PHE A 22 9.80 -6.94 -8.01
CA PHE A 22 10.73 -7.24 -9.11
C PHE A 22 12.15 -7.56 -8.64
N GLN A 23 12.54 -7.07 -7.47
CA GLN A 23 13.88 -7.27 -6.91
C GLN A 23 14.03 -8.62 -6.20
N ILE A 24 13.01 -9.04 -5.43
CA ILE A 24 13.15 -10.18 -4.51
C ILE A 24 12.34 -11.39 -4.93
N ALA A 25 11.21 -11.21 -5.62
CA ALA A 25 10.45 -12.37 -6.08
C ALA A 25 11.28 -13.12 -7.12
N GLY A 26 11.27 -14.45 -7.04
CA GLY A 26 12.13 -15.31 -7.86
C GLY A 26 11.80 -15.25 -9.36
N GLY A 27 11.16 -16.28 -9.89
CA GLY A 27 10.87 -16.38 -11.32
C GLY A 27 10.07 -15.19 -11.88
N THR A 28 10.18 -14.96 -13.19
CA THR A 28 9.51 -13.84 -13.90
C THR A 28 8.01 -13.77 -13.61
N LEU A 29 7.33 -14.92 -13.57
CA LEU A 29 5.91 -14.99 -13.29
C LEU A 29 5.56 -14.54 -11.85
N ALA A 30 6.39 -14.91 -10.87
CA ALA A 30 6.20 -14.48 -9.48
C ALA A 30 6.37 -12.96 -9.33
N LYS A 31 7.36 -12.37 -10.02
CA LYS A 31 7.57 -10.91 -10.02
C LYS A 31 6.34 -10.16 -10.52
N ILE A 32 5.78 -10.60 -11.64
CA ILE A 32 4.59 -9.98 -12.25
C ILE A 32 3.37 -10.16 -11.33
N LEU A 33 3.13 -11.37 -10.82
CA LEU A 33 2.00 -11.63 -9.93
C LEU A 33 2.07 -10.78 -8.66
N TRP A 34 3.23 -10.67 -8.03
CA TRP A 34 3.40 -9.84 -6.83
C TRP A 34 3.26 -8.35 -7.13
N ALA A 35 3.78 -7.86 -8.26
CA ALA A 35 3.62 -6.48 -8.67
C ALA A 35 2.13 -6.13 -8.90
N VAL A 36 1.40 -6.99 -9.63
CA VAL A 36 -0.04 -6.81 -9.88
C VAL A 36 -0.84 -6.91 -8.59
N ALA A 37 -0.53 -7.88 -7.73
CA ALA A 37 -1.21 -8.05 -6.45
C ALA A 37 -1.03 -6.83 -5.54
N ASN A 38 0.19 -6.32 -5.42
CA ASN A 38 0.48 -5.11 -4.66
C ASN A 38 -0.17 -3.85 -5.28
N PHE A 39 -0.31 -3.77 -6.60
CA PHE A 39 -0.99 -2.65 -7.24
C PHE A 39 -2.50 -2.63 -6.97
N LEU A 40 -3.17 -3.78 -7.04
CA LEU A 40 -4.64 -3.86 -6.98
C LEU A 40 -5.20 -4.08 -5.57
N PHE A 41 -4.49 -4.82 -4.72
CA PHE A 41 -5.01 -5.32 -3.43
C PHE A 41 -4.24 -4.80 -2.21
N ASN A 42 -3.49 -3.71 -2.36
CA ASN A 42 -2.90 -3.06 -1.20
C ASN A 42 -3.98 -2.50 -0.26
N PRO A 43 -3.78 -2.54 1.07
CA PRO A 43 -2.55 -2.97 1.76
C PRO A 43 -2.44 -4.49 2.01
N LEU A 44 -3.52 -5.27 1.80
CA LEU A 44 -3.57 -6.69 2.13
C LEU A 44 -2.52 -7.53 1.38
N ALA A 45 -2.33 -7.28 0.08
CA ALA A 45 -1.28 -7.93 -0.69
C ALA A 45 0.12 -7.66 -0.14
N GLY A 46 0.40 -6.43 0.31
CA GLY A 46 1.66 -6.06 0.95
C GLY A 46 1.93 -6.84 2.25
N ILE A 47 0.89 -7.10 3.04
CA ILE A 47 1.00 -7.92 4.26
C ILE A 47 1.39 -9.36 3.89
N VAL A 48 0.69 -9.95 2.94
CA VAL A 48 0.99 -11.32 2.49
C VAL A 48 2.40 -11.39 1.89
N PHE A 49 2.77 -10.39 1.08
CA PHE A 49 4.10 -10.27 0.49
C PHE A 49 5.20 -10.29 1.56
N TYR A 50 5.02 -9.54 2.66
CA TYR A 50 5.97 -9.51 3.77
C TYR A 50 6.12 -10.88 4.45
N PHE A 51 5.02 -11.58 4.71
CA PHE A 51 5.10 -12.89 5.36
C PHE A 51 5.73 -13.97 4.46
N VAL A 52 5.48 -13.92 3.15
CA VAL A 52 6.00 -14.88 2.17
C VAL A 52 7.48 -14.61 1.85
N ASN A 53 7.83 -13.36 1.52
CA ASN A 53 9.17 -13.01 1.06
C ASN A 53 10.09 -12.52 2.20
N LYS A 54 9.57 -12.40 3.42
CA LYS A 54 10.29 -11.88 4.61
C LYS A 54 10.92 -10.50 4.38
N ALA A 55 10.32 -9.70 3.51
CA ALA A 55 10.84 -8.41 3.07
C ALA A 55 9.70 -7.42 2.77
N GLY A 56 10.00 -6.12 2.80
CA GLY A 56 8.99 -5.09 2.51
C GLY A 56 8.17 -4.63 3.73
N PHE A 57 8.68 -4.83 4.95
CA PHE A 57 8.04 -4.34 6.16
C PHE A 57 7.79 -2.83 6.13
N VAL A 58 8.81 -2.03 5.80
CA VAL A 58 8.70 -0.57 5.74
C VAL A 58 7.64 -0.12 4.74
N PRO A 59 7.68 -0.53 3.46
CA PRO A 59 6.66 -0.09 2.51
C PRO A 59 5.26 -0.67 2.82
N MET A 60 5.15 -1.84 3.46
CA MET A 60 3.88 -2.36 3.99
C MET A 60 3.29 -1.44 5.07
N ILE A 61 4.10 -0.97 6.03
CA ILE A 61 3.63 -0.03 7.05
C ILE A 61 3.19 1.29 6.41
N LEU A 62 3.90 1.78 5.40
CA LEU A 62 3.51 2.98 4.66
C LEU A 62 2.15 2.80 3.96
N THR A 63 1.87 1.66 3.34
CA THR A 63 0.55 1.43 2.72
C THR A 63 -0.56 1.31 3.76
N ILE A 64 -0.31 0.69 4.93
CA ILE A 64 -1.29 0.63 6.02
C ILE A 64 -1.56 2.03 6.59
N VAL A 65 -0.52 2.77 6.96
CA VAL A 65 -0.68 4.12 7.54
C VAL A 65 -1.30 5.07 6.53
N GLY A 66 -0.85 5.05 5.27
CA GLY A 66 -1.41 5.88 4.21
C GLY A 66 -2.90 5.60 3.97
N SER A 67 -3.32 4.34 3.93
CA SER A 67 -4.72 3.97 3.75
C SER A 67 -5.59 4.37 4.94
N LEU A 68 -5.10 4.24 6.17
CA LEU A 68 -5.80 4.73 7.37
C LEU A 68 -5.96 6.25 7.35
N LEU A 69 -4.89 7.00 7.10
CA LEU A 69 -4.93 8.47 7.02
C LEU A 69 -5.86 8.97 5.90
N MET A 70 -5.88 8.25 4.77
CA MET A 70 -6.80 8.54 3.68
C MET A 70 -8.26 8.30 4.09
N GLY A 71 -8.55 7.17 4.73
CA GLY A 71 -9.87 6.84 5.26
C GLY A 71 -10.36 7.84 6.31
N PHE A 72 -9.55 8.12 7.34
CA PHE A 72 -9.88 9.09 8.38
C PHE A 72 -10.08 10.50 7.82
N GLY A 73 -9.22 10.94 6.89
CA GLY A 73 -9.35 12.24 6.23
C GLY A 73 -10.63 12.36 5.40
N LEU A 74 -11.10 11.27 4.80
CA LEU A 74 -12.39 11.23 4.09
C LEU A 74 -13.56 11.26 5.07
N THR A 75 -13.53 10.48 6.15
CA THR A 75 -14.60 10.46 7.15
C THR A 75 -14.79 11.81 7.82
N GLN A 76 -13.70 12.49 8.21
CA GLN A 76 -13.80 13.84 8.78
C GLN A 76 -14.37 14.85 7.77
N SER A 77 -13.93 14.79 6.52
CA SER A 77 -14.46 15.66 5.46
C SER A 77 -15.97 15.45 5.20
N VAL A 78 -16.50 14.24 5.40
CA VAL A 78 -17.94 13.98 5.26
C VAL A 78 -18.70 14.42 6.51
N GLY A 79 -18.11 14.25 7.70
CA GLY A 79 -18.68 14.73 8.96
C GLY A 79 -18.86 16.26 9.01
N ASP A 80 -17.94 17.01 8.42
CA ASP A 80 -18.03 18.48 8.34
C ASP A 80 -19.11 18.99 7.35
N VAL A 81 -19.63 18.12 6.48
CA VAL A 81 -20.63 18.46 5.43
C VAL A 81 -22.01 17.89 5.76
N ALA A 82 -22.11 16.96 6.72
CA ALA A 82 -23.38 16.46 7.24
C ALA A 82 -23.99 17.47 8.24
N PRO A 83 -25.28 17.84 8.10
CA PRO A 83 -25.95 18.83 8.96
C PRO A 83 -26.12 18.36 10.41
#